data_AF-Q4TDC9-F1
#
_entry.id   AF-Q4TDC9-F1
#
_cell.length_a   1.000
_cell.length_b   1.000
_cell.length_c   1.000
_cell.angle_alpha   90.00
_cell.angle_beta   90.00
_cell.angle_gamma   90.00
#
_symmetry.space_group_name_H-M   'P 1'
#
loop_
_entity.id
_entity.type
_entity.pdbx_description
1 polymer ?
#
loop_
_entity_poly.entity_id
_entity_poly.type
_entity_poly.pdbx_seq_one_letter_code
_entity_poly.pdbx_strand_id
1 'polypeptide(L)'
;MTMDVTFLGTGSAYPSPHRGASALVLRTEGECWLFDCGEGTQTQLMRSQLKAGRISKVFISHLHGDHLFGLPGLLCTVSLNSNPDPQQSLSRVDIYGPRGLRHFLRVTLGLTGSQLLFPYAGKSEGQNLVPVNISVMAKRFFSNVPSFFCFVTLPPSLQVTADRGPLHPQEQPGRTISLDVSSECYLLFDDQRFVVKAFRLFHRVPSFGFCVQEHHRPGRLKTELLKEL
;
A
#
# COMPACT_ATOMS: atom_id res chain seq x y z
N MET A 1 -2.73 -22.35 -12.81
CA MET A 1 -2.86 -21.19 -11.90
C MET A 1 -2.57 -19.96 -12.71
N THR A 2 -3.45 -18.95 -12.66
CA THR A 2 -3.35 -17.75 -13.49
C THR A 2 -3.25 -16.55 -12.57
N MET A 3 -2.13 -15.84 -12.66
CA MET A 3 -2.04 -14.46 -12.20
C MET A 3 -2.56 -13.56 -13.30
N ASP A 4 -3.37 -12.59 -12.93
CA ASP A 4 -3.81 -11.56 -13.86
C ASP A 4 -3.79 -10.19 -13.19
N VAL A 5 -3.63 -9.17 -14.03
CA VAL A 5 -3.62 -7.78 -13.63
C VAL A 5 -4.82 -7.09 -14.27
N THR A 6 -5.61 -6.41 -13.45
CA THR A 6 -6.72 -5.58 -13.90
C THR A 6 -6.39 -4.12 -13.60
N PHE A 7 -6.35 -3.27 -14.62
CA PHE A 7 -6.20 -1.83 -14.46
C PHE A 7 -7.56 -1.20 -14.13
N LEU A 8 -7.66 -0.56 -12.97
CA LEU A 8 -8.85 0.19 -12.57
C LEU A 8 -8.75 1.67 -13.00
N GLY A 9 -7.53 2.20 -13.04
CA GLY A 9 -7.24 3.51 -13.59
C GLY A 9 -5.81 3.63 -14.11
N THR A 10 -5.66 4.49 -15.11
CA THR A 10 -4.44 4.65 -15.92
C THR A 10 -4.17 6.12 -16.25
N GLY A 11 -4.89 7.05 -15.61
CA GLY A 11 -4.68 8.48 -15.71
C GLY A 11 -3.51 8.93 -14.84
N SER A 12 -2.90 10.05 -15.22
CA SER A 12 -1.83 10.69 -14.45
C SER A 12 -2.37 11.97 -13.79
N ALA A 13 -1.96 12.24 -12.55
CA ALA A 13 -2.27 13.43 -11.75
C ALA A 13 -3.73 13.59 -11.29
N TYR A 14 -4.72 13.23 -12.10
CA TYR A 14 -6.14 13.31 -11.75
C TYR A 14 -7.00 12.38 -12.62
N PRO A 15 -8.18 11.95 -12.13
CA PRO A 15 -9.11 11.15 -12.94
C PRO A 15 -9.75 12.00 -14.05
N SER A 16 -10.10 11.33 -15.14
CA SER A 16 -10.89 11.87 -16.26
C SER A 16 -12.05 10.93 -16.57
N PRO A 17 -13.06 11.36 -17.35
CA PRO A 17 -14.18 10.49 -17.74
C PRO A 17 -13.76 9.19 -18.44
N HIS A 18 -12.60 9.18 -19.11
CA HIS A 18 -12.10 8.03 -19.86
C HIS A 18 -11.01 7.23 -19.14
N ARG A 19 -10.35 7.82 -18.15
CA ARG A 19 -9.24 7.20 -17.39
C ARG A 19 -9.31 7.61 -15.94
N GLY A 20 -9.59 6.66 -15.04
CA GLY A 20 -9.49 6.87 -13.60
C GLY A 20 -8.05 7.14 -13.14
N ALA A 21 -7.91 7.67 -11.92
CA ALA A 21 -6.61 7.86 -11.26
C ALA A 21 -5.89 6.53 -10.98
N SER A 22 -4.62 6.55 -10.59
CA SER A 22 -3.79 5.34 -10.51
C SER A 22 -4.39 4.29 -9.57
N ALA A 23 -4.69 3.11 -10.13
CA ALA A 23 -5.08 1.92 -9.39
C ALA A 23 -5.00 0.69 -10.29
N LEU A 24 -4.36 -0.38 -9.81
CA LEU A 24 -4.35 -1.69 -10.46
C LEU A 24 -4.51 -2.79 -9.42
N VAL A 25 -5.15 -3.90 -9.82
CA VAL A 25 -5.34 -5.07 -8.97
C VAL A 25 -4.58 -6.24 -9.55
N LEU A 26 -3.72 -6.85 -8.75
CA LEU A 26 -3.15 -8.17 -9.00
C LEU A 26 -4.08 -9.21 -8.36
N ARG A 27 -4.60 -10.13 -9.17
CA ARG A 27 -5.42 -11.25 -8.69
C ARG A 27 -4.57 -12.52 -8.63
N THR A 28 -4.59 -13.18 -7.47
CA THR A 28 -3.87 -14.44 -7.22
C THR A 28 -4.72 -15.35 -6.34
N GLU A 29 -4.96 -16.59 -6.80
CA GLU A 29 -5.66 -17.66 -6.05
C GLU A 29 -6.85 -17.21 -5.16
N GLY A 30 -7.73 -16.35 -5.68
CA GLY A 30 -8.94 -15.90 -4.98
C GLY A 30 -8.75 -14.68 -4.06
N GLU A 31 -7.53 -14.17 -3.94
CA GLU A 31 -7.20 -12.88 -3.32
C GLU A 31 -7.00 -11.78 -4.36
N CYS A 32 -7.26 -10.54 -3.94
CA CYS A 32 -6.99 -9.34 -4.71
C CYS A 32 -6.00 -8.45 -3.93
N TRP A 33 -4.93 -8.07 -4.59
CA TRP A 33 -3.93 -7.15 -4.07
C TRP A 33 -3.99 -5.84 -4.86
N LEU A 34 -4.31 -4.75 -4.19
CA LEU A 34 -4.47 -3.44 -4.81
C LEU A 34 -3.16 -2.65 -4.75
N PHE A 35 -2.71 -2.12 -5.88
CA PHE A 35 -1.58 -1.20 -5.96
C PHE A 35 -2.10 0.18 -6.37
N ASP A 36 -1.81 1.16 -5.52
CA ASP A 36 -2.39 2.51 -5.48
C ASP A 36 -3.92 2.53 -5.37
N CYS A 37 -4.45 3.65 -4.88
CA CYS A 37 -5.87 3.86 -4.71
C CYS A 37 -6.22 5.33 -4.91
N GLY A 38 -6.07 5.82 -6.14
CA GLY A 38 -6.51 7.15 -6.54
C GLY A 38 -8.01 7.36 -6.36
N GLU A 39 -8.45 8.61 -6.44
CA GLU A 39 -9.86 8.97 -6.35
C GLU A 39 -10.71 8.21 -7.40
N GLY A 40 -11.89 7.74 -6.98
CA GLY A 40 -12.80 6.97 -7.84
C GLY A 40 -12.46 5.48 -7.99
N THR A 41 -11.36 4.98 -7.40
CA THR A 41 -10.97 3.55 -7.46
C THR A 41 -12.09 2.62 -7.02
N GLN A 42 -12.83 2.97 -5.97
CA GLN A 42 -13.99 2.18 -5.50
C GLN A 42 -15.05 1.96 -6.59
N THR A 43 -15.35 3.00 -7.38
CA THR A 43 -16.37 2.94 -8.44
C THR A 43 -15.85 2.15 -9.64
N GLN A 44 -14.57 2.30 -9.97
CA GLN A 44 -13.92 1.51 -11.01
C GLN A 44 -13.89 0.02 -10.63
N LEU A 45 -13.69 -0.29 -9.35
CA LEU A 45 -13.78 -1.65 -8.84
C LEU A 45 -15.20 -2.22 -9.01
N MET A 46 -16.25 -1.46 -8.67
CA MET A 46 -17.66 -1.87 -8.86
C MET A 46 -18.04 -2.12 -10.32
N ARG A 47 -17.40 -1.40 -11.26
CA ARG A 47 -17.58 -1.60 -12.71
C ARG A 47 -16.81 -2.81 -13.26
N SER A 48 -15.85 -3.31 -12.49
CA SER A 48 -15.04 -4.47 -12.87
C SER A 48 -15.69 -5.79 -12.43
N GLN A 49 -15.07 -6.92 -12.77
CA GLN A 49 -15.49 -8.24 -12.26
C GLN A 49 -14.90 -8.57 -10.87
N LEU A 50 -14.17 -7.63 -10.27
CA LEU A 50 -13.51 -7.81 -8.98
C LEU A 50 -14.46 -7.48 -7.83
N LYS A 51 -14.26 -8.13 -6.67
CA LYS A 51 -15.06 -7.89 -5.46
C LYS A 51 -14.22 -7.18 -4.41
N ALA A 52 -14.72 -6.05 -3.88
CA ALA A 52 -14.06 -5.29 -2.82
C ALA A 52 -13.70 -6.14 -1.59
N GLY A 53 -14.61 -7.02 -1.17
CA GLY A 53 -14.36 -7.93 -0.04
C GLY A 53 -13.26 -8.97 -0.24
N ARG A 54 -12.70 -9.11 -1.45
CA ARG A 54 -11.55 -9.98 -1.74
C ARG A 54 -10.20 -9.25 -1.63
N ILE A 55 -10.21 -7.94 -1.37
CA ILE A 55 -8.99 -7.16 -1.19
C ILE A 55 -8.36 -7.54 0.15
N SER A 56 -7.22 -8.22 0.11
CA SER A 56 -6.48 -8.64 1.31
C SER A 56 -5.26 -7.75 1.59
N LYS A 57 -4.70 -7.13 0.55
CA LYS A 57 -3.50 -6.29 0.63
C LYS A 57 -3.63 -5.03 -0.22
N VAL A 58 -3.16 -3.91 0.30
CA VAL A 58 -3.07 -2.63 -0.42
C VAL A 58 -1.64 -2.11 -0.35
N PHE A 59 -1.09 -1.68 -1.49
CA PHE A 59 0.25 -1.14 -1.62
C PHE A 59 0.19 0.25 -2.22
N ILE A 60 0.57 1.28 -1.46
CA ILE A 60 0.62 2.67 -1.93
C ILE A 60 2.06 3.00 -2.31
N SER A 61 2.28 3.40 -3.56
CA SER A 61 3.61 3.74 -4.07
C SER A 61 4.15 5.03 -3.47
N HIS A 62 3.32 6.08 -3.39
CA HIS A 62 3.67 7.38 -2.84
C HIS A 62 2.43 8.19 -2.42
N LEU A 63 2.62 9.28 -1.67
CA LEU A 63 1.52 10.07 -1.09
C LEU A 63 1.07 11.26 -1.95
N HIS A 64 1.06 11.12 -3.27
CA HIS A 64 0.27 12.04 -4.10
C HIS A 64 -1.20 11.64 -4.09
N GLY A 65 -2.08 12.62 -4.29
CA GLY A 65 -3.53 12.42 -4.18
C GLY A 65 -4.09 11.41 -5.19
N ASP A 66 -3.56 11.41 -6.40
CA ASP A 66 -3.93 10.49 -7.48
C ASP A 66 -3.53 9.03 -7.25
N HIS A 67 -2.81 8.74 -6.16
CA HIS A 67 -2.45 7.39 -5.73
C HIS A 67 -3.06 7.01 -4.37
N LEU A 68 -3.71 7.95 -3.66
CA LEU A 68 -4.08 7.79 -2.25
C LEU A 68 -5.52 8.19 -1.89
N PHE A 69 -6.09 9.22 -2.53
CA PHE A 69 -7.31 9.86 -2.04
C PHE A 69 -8.55 8.97 -2.08
N GLY A 70 -8.57 7.92 -2.90
CA GLY A 70 -9.66 6.95 -2.93
C GLY A 70 -9.63 5.96 -1.76
N LEU A 71 -8.52 5.86 -1.04
CA LEU A 71 -8.30 4.80 -0.04
C LEU A 71 -9.30 4.83 1.13
N PRO A 72 -9.57 5.97 1.80
CA PRO A 72 -10.53 6.00 2.90
C PRO A 72 -11.92 5.54 2.48
N GLY A 73 -12.41 6.03 1.33
CA GLY A 73 -13.70 5.64 0.78
C GLY A 73 -13.77 4.15 0.46
N LEU A 74 -12.72 3.61 -0.18
CA LEU A 74 -12.63 2.18 -0.47
C LEU A 74 -12.68 1.32 0.81
N LEU A 75 -11.98 1.71 1.88
CA LEU A 75 -12.00 0.97 3.15
C LEU A 75 -13.41 0.95 3.77
N CYS A 76 -14.12 2.07 3.74
CA CYS A 76 -15.52 2.12 4.17
C CYS A 76 -16.41 1.21 3.31
N THR A 77 -16.20 1.18 1.98
CA THR A 77 -16.94 0.27 1.09
C THR A 77 -16.63 -1.19 1.39
N VAL A 78 -15.36 -1.57 1.57
CA VAL A 78 -14.97 -2.93 1.95
C VAL A 78 -15.66 -3.31 3.25
N SER A 79 -15.71 -2.39 4.22
CA SER A 79 -16.31 -2.61 5.53
C SER A 79 -17.80 -2.90 5.42
N LEU A 80 -18.54 -2.10 4.64
CA LEU A 80 -19.97 -2.31 4.42
C LEU A 80 -20.29 -3.59 3.65
N ASN A 81 -19.34 -4.12 2.89
CA ASN A 81 -19.49 -5.37 2.13
C ASN A 81 -18.92 -6.59 2.86
N SER A 82 -18.31 -6.42 4.03
CA SER A 82 -17.87 -7.53 4.87
C SER A 82 -19.09 -8.20 5.48
N ASN A 83 -19.23 -9.51 5.26
CA ASN A 83 -20.30 -10.30 5.87
C ASN A 83 -19.99 -10.49 7.37
N PRO A 84 -20.88 -10.11 8.30
CA PRO A 84 -20.67 -10.29 9.74
C PRO A 84 -20.84 -11.75 10.21
N ASP A 85 -20.68 -12.75 9.32
CA ASP A 85 -20.80 -14.16 9.66
C ASP A 85 -19.79 -14.51 10.78
N PRO A 86 -20.25 -14.86 11.99
CA PRO A 86 -19.38 -15.13 13.15
C PRO A 86 -18.44 -16.32 12.93
N GLN A 87 -18.71 -17.17 11.94
CA GLN A 87 -17.88 -18.33 11.59
C GLN A 87 -16.81 -18.02 10.54
N GLN A 88 -16.90 -16.87 9.86
CA GLN A 88 -15.88 -16.44 8.90
C GLN A 88 -14.86 -15.53 9.59
N SER A 89 -13.59 -15.90 9.51
CA SER A 89 -12.48 -15.06 9.98
C SER A 89 -12.60 -13.67 9.34
N LEU A 90 -12.65 -12.63 10.17
CA LEU A 90 -12.73 -11.24 9.72
C LEU A 90 -11.64 -11.00 8.66
N SER A 91 -12.07 -10.57 7.47
CA SER A 91 -11.19 -10.25 6.35
C SER A 91 -10.32 -9.04 6.70
N ARG A 92 -9.12 -9.32 7.23
CA ARG A 92 -8.11 -8.30 7.54
C ARG A 92 -7.52 -7.74 6.25
N VAL A 93 -7.34 -6.41 6.22
CA VAL A 93 -6.63 -5.72 5.13
C VAL A 93 -5.27 -5.26 5.63
N ASP A 94 -4.20 -5.74 5.00
CA ASP A 94 -2.84 -5.24 5.23
C ASP A 94 -2.53 -4.08 4.30
N ILE A 95 -2.15 -2.93 4.84
CA ILE A 95 -1.84 -1.73 4.06
C ILE A 95 -0.34 -1.41 4.18
N TYR A 96 0.32 -1.34 3.02
CA TYR A 96 1.73 -1.02 2.85
C TYR A 96 1.87 0.34 2.16
N GLY A 97 2.77 1.19 2.64
CA GLY A 97 3.05 2.46 1.98
C GLY A 97 3.99 3.38 2.77
N PRO A 98 4.26 4.59 2.26
CA PRO A 98 5.21 5.53 2.86
C PRO A 98 4.76 6.06 4.23
N ARG A 99 5.69 6.70 4.95
CA ARG A 99 5.33 7.57 6.09
C ARG A 99 4.24 8.54 5.71
N GLY A 100 3.27 8.63 6.62
CA GLY A 100 2.16 9.57 6.56
C GLY A 100 0.86 8.86 6.24
N LEU A 101 0.93 7.69 5.58
CA LEU A 101 -0.25 6.90 5.23
C LEU A 101 -1.08 6.51 6.44
N ARG A 102 -0.44 5.98 7.49
CA ARG A 102 -1.12 5.56 8.74
C ARG A 102 -1.82 6.74 9.41
N HIS A 103 -1.13 7.86 9.56
CA HIS A 103 -1.68 9.08 10.14
C HIS A 103 -2.80 9.66 9.28
N PHE A 104 -2.65 9.69 7.96
CA PHE A 104 -3.68 10.09 7.01
C PHE A 104 -4.96 9.27 7.24
N LEU A 105 -4.86 7.94 7.25
CA LEU A 105 -6.02 7.07 7.51
C LEU A 105 -6.63 7.32 8.89
N ARG A 106 -5.81 7.42 9.94
CA ARG A 106 -6.29 7.67 11.31
C ARG A 106 -7.05 8.99 11.43
N VAL A 107 -6.50 10.06 10.86
CA VAL A 107 -7.13 11.39 10.86
C VAL A 107 -8.40 11.38 10.03
N THR A 108 -8.36 10.85 8.80
CA THR A 108 -9.54 10.84 7.94
C THR A 108 -10.68 10.02 8.54
N LEU A 109 -10.44 8.77 8.97
CA LEU A 109 -11.47 7.91 9.55
C LEU A 109 -11.97 8.45 10.91
N GLY A 110 -11.06 9.00 11.72
CA GLY A 110 -11.42 9.64 12.99
C GLY A 110 -12.28 10.88 12.81
N LEU A 111 -11.94 11.76 11.86
CA LEU A 111 -12.72 12.98 11.57
C LEU A 111 -14.10 12.66 10.99
N THR A 112 -14.24 11.60 10.19
CA THR A 112 -15.52 11.19 9.60
C THR A 112 -16.33 10.27 10.52
N GLY A 113 -15.82 9.92 11.70
CA GLY A 113 -16.46 8.97 12.62
C GLY A 113 -16.65 7.56 12.02
N SER A 114 -15.86 7.20 11.01
CA SER A 114 -16.05 5.97 10.25
C SER A 114 -15.48 4.75 10.96
N GLN A 115 -16.37 3.90 11.50
CA GLN A 115 -15.99 2.64 12.14
C GLN A 115 -15.96 1.51 11.12
N LEU A 116 -14.80 0.84 10.99
CA LEU A 116 -14.67 -0.31 10.09
C LEU A 116 -15.17 -1.59 10.79
N LEU A 117 -15.68 -2.54 10.02
CA LEU A 117 -16.13 -3.85 10.51
C LEU A 117 -15.02 -4.91 10.49
N PHE A 118 -13.84 -4.55 10.01
CA PHE A 118 -12.68 -5.42 9.94
C PHE A 118 -11.44 -4.71 10.50
N PRO A 119 -10.48 -5.46 11.08
CA PRO A 119 -9.21 -4.90 11.51
C PRO A 119 -8.33 -4.56 10.30
N TYR A 120 -7.67 -3.41 10.34
CA TYR A 120 -6.60 -3.06 9.41
C TYR A 120 -5.30 -2.84 10.16
N ALA A 121 -4.19 -3.36 9.63
CA ALA A 121 -2.88 -3.18 10.26
C ALA A 121 -2.11 -2.06 9.57
N GLY A 122 -1.82 -0.99 10.32
CA GLY A 122 -0.91 0.08 9.91
C GLY A 122 0.51 -0.26 10.35
N LYS A 123 1.39 -0.59 9.40
CA LYS A 123 2.76 -1.03 9.66
C LYS A 123 3.73 0.17 9.89
N SER A 124 4.12 0.48 11.16
CA SER A 124 5.21 1.42 11.58
C SER A 124 5.75 1.19 13.04
N GLU A 125 7.04 0.89 13.33
CA GLU A 125 8.14 1.82 13.82
C GLU A 125 9.61 1.27 13.61
N GLY A 126 10.59 2.06 13.07
CA GLY A 126 12.06 1.72 12.95
C GLY A 126 12.82 2.01 11.61
N GLN A 127 13.80 2.92 11.58
CA GLN A 127 14.41 3.66 10.44
C GLN A 127 14.87 2.93 9.12
N ASN A 128 14.77 3.68 8.00
CA ASN A 128 14.97 3.38 6.56
C ASN A 128 13.89 2.51 5.89
N LEU A 129 13.15 3.02 4.88
CA LEU A 129 11.68 2.89 4.81
C LEU A 129 11.14 3.34 6.15
N VAL A 130 10.96 4.66 6.27
CA VAL A 130 10.36 5.18 7.48
C VAL A 130 8.88 5.36 7.17
N PRO A 131 7.97 4.63 7.82
CA PRO A 131 6.68 5.14 8.20
C PRO A 131 6.77 5.77 9.60
N VAL A 132 6.55 7.10 9.64
CA VAL A 132 6.18 7.96 10.81
C VAL A 132 7.18 8.00 12.02
N ASN A 133 8.43 8.56 11.93
CA ASN A 133 8.99 9.86 12.48
C ASN A 133 9.62 9.79 13.91
N ILE A 134 10.83 10.27 14.29
CA ILE A 134 11.68 11.45 13.94
C ILE A 134 13.19 11.19 14.26
N SER A 135 14.11 11.62 13.37
CA SER A 135 15.22 12.53 13.73
C SER A 135 15.68 13.28 12.47
N VAL A 136 15.89 14.59 12.64
CA VAL A 136 16.54 15.48 11.67
C VAL A 136 18.02 15.12 11.62
N MET A 137 18.56 14.93 10.42
CA MET A 137 19.97 15.23 10.14
C MET A 137 20.03 16.05 8.87
N ALA A 138 20.05 17.37 9.06
CA ALA A 138 20.83 18.21 8.18
C ALA A 138 22.29 17.75 8.30
N LYS A 139 22.83 17.14 7.23
CA LYS A 139 24.23 17.31 6.81
C LYS A 139 24.43 16.77 5.39
N ARG A 140 24.42 17.74 4.45
CA ARG A 140 25.43 17.96 3.40
C ARG A 140 25.55 16.89 2.30
N PHE A 141 24.74 17.03 1.25
CA PHE A 141 25.14 16.74 -0.14
C PHE A 141 24.43 17.69 -1.10
N PHE A 142 24.95 18.91 -1.18
CA PHE A 142 24.90 19.75 -2.38
C PHE A 142 26.24 20.46 -2.43
N SER A 143 27.23 19.85 -3.06
CA SER A 143 28.31 20.60 -3.68
C SER A 143 27.88 20.85 -5.13
N ASN A 144 27.62 22.12 -5.42
CA ASN A 144 27.53 22.73 -6.75
C ASN A 144 26.16 22.72 -7.45
N VAL A 145 25.16 23.35 -6.83
CA VAL A 145 24.09 24.03 -7.59
C VAL A 145 23.95 25.46 -7.05
N PRO A 146 24.04 26.52 -7.88
CA PRO A 146 24.04 27.90 -7.40
C PRO A 146 22.74 28.28 -6.72
N SER A 147 22.86 29.04 -5.62
CA SER A 147 21.80 29.55 -4.76
C SER A 147 20.71 30.32 -5.50
N PHE A 148 19.63 29.65 -5.89
CA PHE A 148 18.32 30.26 -6.11
C PHE A 148 17.32 29.10 -6.19
N PHE A 149 16.75 28.67 -5.06
CA PHE A 149 15.38 28.15 -4.92
C PHE A 149 15.16 27.53 -3.53
N CYS A 150 14.08 27.96 -2.88
CA CYS A 150 13.32 27.23 -1.86
C CYS A 150 13.91 27.09 -0.45
N PHE A 151 13.90 28.18 0.32
CA PHE A 151 13.65 28.11 1.77
C PHE A 151 12.16 28.26 2.03
N VAL A 152 11.42 27.14 2.07
CA VAL A 152 10.17 27.07 2.84
C VAL A 152 10.43 26.11 4.00
N THR A 153 11.02 26.63 5.07
CA THR A 153 10.95 25.98 6.37
C THR A 153 9.49 26.01 6.82
N LEU A 154 8.82 24.87 6.80
CA LEU A 154 7.49 24.70 7.38
C LEU A 154 7.54 25.10 8.88
N PRO A 155 6.55 25.85 9.39
CA PRO A 155 6.49 26.22 10.80
C PRO A 155 6.41 24.96 11.69
N PRO A 156 6.90 25.01 12.94
CA PRO A 156 6.86 23.87 13.87
C PRO A 156 5.47 23.24 14.05
N SER A 157 4.40 24.03 13.84
CA SER A 157 3.01 23.59 13.88
C SER A 157 2.57 22.68 12.72
N LEU A 158 3.33 22.64 11.61
CA LEU A 158 3.10 21.76 10.46
C LEU A 158 4.08 20.57 10.41
N GLN A 159 4.95 20.43 11.41
CA GLN A 159 5.62 19.15 11.60
C GLN A 159 4.54 18.13 11.97
N VAL A 160 4.28 17.16 11.09
CA VAL A 160 3.46 15.99 11.42
C VAL A 160 4.19 15.25 12.53
N THR A 161 3.87 15.59 13.78
CA THR A 161 4.25 14.89 15.00
C THR A 161 3.50 13.57 15.02
N ALA A 162 4.04 12.67 14.23
CA ALA A 162 3.86 11.23 14.20
C ALA A 162 3.14 10.61 15.39
N ASP A 163 2.03 9.94 15.07
CA ASP A 163 1.48 8.77 15.78
C ASP A 163 1.11 8.91 17.28
N ARG A 164 1.26 10.08 17.93
CA ARG A 164 0.92 10.30 19.36
C ARG A 164 -0.58 10.48 19.68
N GLY A 165 -1.46 10.02 18.80
CA GLY A 165 -2.91 10.01 19.03
C GLY A 165 -3.42 8.59 19.33
N PRO A 166 -4.57 8.44 20.01
CA PRO A 166 -5.17 7.12 20.22
C PRO A 166 -5.35 6.39 18.88
N LEU A 167 -5.11 5.07 18.88
CA LEU A 167 -5.36 4.25 17.71
C LEU A 167 -6.85 4.32 17.35
N HIS A 168 -7.15 4.26 16.05
CA HIS A 168 -8.53 4.02 15.63
C HIS A 168 -8.98 2.64 16.17
N PRO A 169 -10.26 2.43 16.57
CA PRO A 169 -10.67 1.19 17.25
C PRO A 169 -10.35 -0.11 16.50
N GLN A 170 -10.34 -0.07 15.16
CA GLN A 170 -10.00 -1.21 14.29
C GLN A 170 -8.56 -1.18 13.75
N GLU A 171 -7.77 -0.20 14.16
CA GLU A 171 -6.36 -0.10 13.80
C GLU A 171 -5.52 -1.02 14.69
N GLN A 172 -4.92 -2.02 14.07
CA GLN A 172 -3.98 -2.91 14.74
C GLN A 172 -2.55 -2.32 14.70
N PRO A 173 -1.70 -2.63 15.70
CA PRO A 173 -0.28 -2.34 15.62
C PRO A 173 0.30 -3.01 14.38
N GLY A 174 1.14 -2.29 13.64
CA GLY A 174 1.92 -2.91 12.58
C GLY A 174 3.41 -2.65 12.73
N ARG A 175 4.21 -3.26 11.85
CA ARG A 175 5.67 -3.23 11.84
C ARG A 175 6.25 -2.10 11.00
N THR A 176 7.40 -1.54 11.34
CA THR A 176 8.21 -0.92 10.26
C THR A 176 8.97 -1.99 9.51
N ILE A 177 9.20 -1.72 8.24
CA ILE A 177 9.99 -2.52 7.35
C ILE A 177 11.25 -1.70 7.08
N SER A 178 12.41 -2.20 7.47
CA SER A 178 13.68 -1.50 7.30
C SER A 178 14.32 -1.77 5.93
N LEU A 179 15.16 -0.85 5.43
CA LEU A 179 15.99 -1.08 4.23
C LEU A 179 17.03 -2.13 4.59
N ASP A 180 17.03 -3.23 3.85
CA ASP A 180 18.19 -4.10 3.85
C ASP A 180 19.28 -3.45 2.98
N VAL A 181 20.35 -3.02 3.64
CA VAL A 181 21.49 -2.35 3.00
C VAL A 181 22.22 -3.30 2.04
N SER A 182 22.17 -4.61 2.28
CA SER A 182 22.85 -5.59 1.44
C SER A 182 22.16 -5.82 0.10
N SER A 183 20.82 -5.86 0.11
CA SER A 183 19.99 -6.10 -1.08
C SER A 183 19.35 -4.85 -1.67
N GLU A 184 19.62 -3.68 -1.07
CA GLU A 184 19.03 -2.37 -1.40
C GLU A 184 17.51 -2.39 -1.55
N CYS A 185 16.84 -3.28 -0.80
CA CYS A 185 15.40 -3.47 -0.90
C CYS A 185 14.72 -3.57 0.46
N TYR A 186 13.40 -3.49 0.44
CA TYR A 186 12.55 -3.60 1.60
C TYR A 186 11.76 -4.89 1.54
N LEU A 187 11.99 -5.83 2.46
CA LEU A 187 11.20 -7.05 2.51
C LEU A 187 9.82 -6.77 3.11
N LEU A 188 8.79 -6.70 2.25
CA LEU A 188 7.43 -6.41 2.70
C LEU A 188 6.83 -7.60 3.41
N PHE A 189 6.95 -8.81 2.85
CA PHE A 189 6.67 -10.09 3.47
C PHE A 189 7.24 -11.22 2.62
N ASP A 190 7.44 -12.35 3.27
CA ASP A 190 7.79 -13.62 2.65
C ASP A 190 6.85 -14.66 3.26
N ASP A 191 5.94 -15.18 2.45
CA ASP A 191 5.00 -16.24 2.84
C ASP A 191 5.31 -17.53 2.06
N GLN A 192 4.46 -18.55 2.20
CA GLN A 192 4.69 -19.85 1.55
C GLN A 192 4.66 -19.78 0.01
N ARG A 193 4.14 -18.70 -0.58
CA ARG A 193 3.87 -18.57 -2.00
C ARG A 193 4.59 -17.40 -2.64
N PHE A 194 4.70 -16.28 -1.94
CA PHE A 194 5.21 -15.04 -2.47
C PHE A 194 6.27 -14.44 -1.57
N VAL A 195 7.31 -13.92 -2.22
CA VAL A 195 8.18 -12.89 -1.65
C VAL A 195 7.83 -11.56 -2.29
N VAL A 196 7.50 -10.57 -1.47
CA VAL A 196 7.17 -9.22 -1.92
C VAL A 196 8.17 -8.23 -1.36
N LYS A 197 8.78 -7.45 -2.26
CA LYS A 197 9.80 -6.45 -1.95
C LYS A 197 9.42 -5.08 -2.46
N ALA A 198 9.93 -4.03 -1.84
CA ALA A 198 9.84 -2.67 -2.36
C ALA A 198 11.23 -2.09 -2.64
N PHE A 199 11.30 -1.13 -3.57
CA PHE A 199 12.53 -0.46 -4.01
C PHE A 199 12.28 1.04 -4.10
N ARG A 200 13.30 1.85 -3.80
CA ARG A 200 13.19 3.32 -3.89
C ARG A 200 13.18 3.76 -5.35
N LEU A 201 12.32 4.71 -5.68
CA LEU A 201 12.27 5.36 -6.99
C LEU A 201 12.54 6.86 -6.86
N PHE A 202 13.09 7.45 -7.92
CA PHE A 202 13.26 8.90 -8.01
C PHE A 202 11.95 9.56 -8.44
N HIS A 203 11.42 10.46 -7.61
CA HIS A 203 10.18 11.21 -7.85
C HIS A 203 10.14 12.48 -6.99
N ARG A 204 9.14 13.35 -7.20
CA ARG A 204 8.99 14.62 -6.45
C ARG A 204 8.78 14.43 -4.94
N VAL A 205 8.18 13.31 -4.56
CA VAL A 205 8.04 12.85 -3.17
C VAL A 205 8.59 11.42 -3.09
N PRO A 206 8.98 10.91 -1.90
CA PRO A 206 9.42 9.53 -1.75
C PRO A 206 8.44 8.54 -2.39
N SER A 207 8.94 7.71 -3.30
CA SER A 207 8.14 6.77 -4.07
C SER A 207 8.79 5.39 -4.12
N PHE A 208 7.96 4.37 -4.26
CA PHE A 208 8.38 2.98 -4.21
C PHE A 208 7.83 2.18 -5.39
N GLY A 209 8.70 1.34 -5.96
CA GLY A 209 8.31 0.26 -6.85
C GLY A 209 8.14 -1.03 -6.04
N PHE A 210 7.25 -1.91 -6.48
CA PHE A 210 6.99 -3.19 -5.81
C PHE A 210 7.37 -4.35 -6.74
N CYS A 211 8.05 -5.34 -6.19
CA CYS A 211 8.32 -6.62 -6.84
C CYS A 211 7.53 -7.70 -6.11
N VAL A 212 6.61 -8.35 -6.83
CA VAL A 212 5.91 -9.55 -6.38
C VAL A 212 6.52 -10.73 -7.11
N GLN A 213 7.13 -11.65 -6.38
CA GLN A 213 7.76 -12.84 -6.94
C GLN A 213 7.11 -14.08 -6.33
N GLU A 214 6.58 -14.95 -7.20
CA GLU A 214 6.12 -16.28 -6.81
C GLU A 214 7.32 -17.19 -6.53
N HIS A 215 7.27 -17.93 -5.43
CA HIS A 215 8.27 -18.94 -5.11
C HIS A 215 8.29 -20.05 -6.15
N HIS A 216 9.47 -20.65 -6.36
CA HIS A 216 9.60 -21.82 -7.21
C HIS A 216 8.74 -22.96 -6.66
N ARG A 217 7.85 -23.47 -7.51
CA ARG A 217 7.04 -24.65 -7.19
C ARG A 217 7.73 -25.90 -7.74
N PRO A 218 7.70 -27.03 -7.03
CA PRO A 218 8.16 -28.30 -7.58
C PRO A 218 7.38 -28.61 -8.86
N GLY A 219 8.11 -28.98 -9.91
CA GLY A 219 7.51 -29.39 -11.17
C GLY A 219 6.61 -30.62 -10.97
N ARG A 220 5.56 -30.75 -11.78
CA ARG A 220 4.81 -32.00 -11.83
C ARG A 220 5.68 -33.09 -12.46
N LEU A 221 5.64 -34.29 -11.89
CA LEU A 221 6.25 -35.46 -12.51
C LEU A 221 5.67 -35.63 -13.92
N LYS A 222 6.54 -35.68 -14.93
CA LYS A 222 6.13 -35.96 -16.30
C LYS A 222 5.93 -37.47 -16.44
N THR A 223 4.72 -37.92 -16.14
CA THR A 223 4.31 -39.34 -16.19
C THR A 223 4.61 -40.00 -17.52
N GLU A 224 4.57 -39.23 -18.62
CA GLU A 224 4.86 -39.76 -19.96
C GLU A 224 6.33 -40.16 -20.14
N LEU A 225 7.28 -39.36 -19.62
CA LEU A 225 8.71 -39.71 -19.68
C LEU A 225 9.07 -40.85 -18.73
N LEU A 226 8.30 -41.05 -17.66
CA LEU A 226 8.51 -42.15 -16.73
C LEU A 226 8.14 -43.51 -17.35
N LYS A 227 7.23 -43.54 -18.33
CA LYS A 227 6.83 -44.77 -19.04
C LYS A 227 7.90 -45.26 -20.03
N GLU A 228 8.86 -44.40 -20.36
CA GLU A 228 9.96 -44.69 -21.31
C GLU A 228 11.24 -45.18 -20.61
N LEU A 229 11.25 -45.23 -19.27
CA LEU A 229 12.33 -45.74 -18.41
C LEU A 229 11.99 -47.14 -17.90
#